data_AF-A0A7L0HI15-F1
#
_entry.id   AF-A0A7L0HI15-F1
#
_cell.length_a   1.000
_cell.length_b   1.000
_cell.length_c   1.000
_cell.angle_alpha   90.00
_cell.angle_beta   90.00
_cell.angle_gamma   90.00
#
_symmetry.space_group_name_H-M   'P 1'
#
loop_
_entity.id
_entity.type
_entity.pdbx_description
1 polymer ?
#
loop_
_entity_poly.entity_id
_entity_poly.type
_entity_poly.pdbx_seq_one_letter_code
_entity_poly.pdbx_strand_id
1 'polypeptide(L)'
;VKGTWMGSTTLPCTYTPSEGFTQQTLSWSVEKDYSTSTIFRRDNTGDHILLSRFRDRVSVPKNSPGDASLLIENLEMPDNGHYTCQVIWRSENNSLITKQLTTTVKVVKALLSPCSSWE
;
A
#
# COMPACT_ATOMS: atom_id res chain seq x y z
N VAL A 1 8.01 -6.36 -4.43
CA VAL A 1 6.84 -6.65 -5.29
C VAL A 1 7.11 -6.16 -6.70
N LYS A 2 6.85 -6.99 -7.71
CA LYS A 2 6.99 -6.63 -9.13
C LYS A 2 5.58 -6.46 -9.71
N GLY A 3 5.32 -5.31 -10.32
CA GLY A 3 4.06 -5.01 -10.99
C GLY A 3 4.28 -4.76 -12.48
N THR A 4 3.25 -4.96 -13.28
CA THR A 4 3.27 -4.69 -14.72
C THR A 4 2.58 -3.36 -15.00
N TRP A 5 3.15 -2.54 -15.87
CA TRP A 5 2.56 -1.28 -16.33
C TRP A 5 1.13 -1.48 -16.83
N MET A 6 0.22 -0.56 -16.49
CA MET A 6 -1.24 -0.65 -16.65
C MET A 6 -1.93 -1.80 -15.90
N GLY A 7 -1.19 -2.68 -15.26
CA GLY A 7 -1.72 -3.74 -14.40
C GLY A 7 -2.01 -3.25 -12.98
N SER A 8 -2.38 -4.19 -12.12
CA SER A 8 -2.53 -3.98 -10.69
C SER A 8 -1.49 -4.79 -9.91
N THR A 9 -1.22 -4.37 -8.67
CA THR A 9 -0.42 -5.16 -7.74
C THR A 9 -0.89 -4.93 -6.31
N THR A 10 -0.70 -5.94 -5.47
CA THR A 10 -1.01 -5.87 -4.04
C THR A 10 0.28 -5.88 -3.25
N LEU A 11 0.46 -4.87 -2.41
CA LEU A 11 1.54 -4.79 -1.45
C LEU A 11 1.11 -5.50 -0.16
N PRO A 12 1.72 -6.62 0.21
CA PRO A 12 1.31 -7.36 1.39
C PRO A 12 1.66 -6.57 2.65
N CYS A 13 0.67 -6.39 3.52
CA CYS A 13 0.88 -5.94 4.89
C CYS A 13 -0.16 -6.61 5.77
N THR A 14 0.24 -7.70 6.42
CA THR A 14 -0.65 -8.48 7.27
C THR A 14 -0.08 -8.60 8.67
N TYR A 15 -0.95 -8.61 9.66
CA TYR A 15 -0.62 -8.82 11.05
C TYR A 15 -1.68 -9.72 11.68
N THR A 16 -1.30 -10.47 12.72
CA THR A 16 -2.27 -11.22 13.51
C THR A 16 -2.92 -10.28 14.52
N PRO A 17 -4.25 -10.08 14.50
CA PRO A 17 -4.91 -9.33 15.56
C PRO A 17 -4.69 -10.01 16.91
N SER A 18 -4.35 -9.22 17.92
CA SER A 18 -4.13 -9.71 19.28
C SER A 18 -5.18 -9.13 20.22
N GLU A 19 -5.64 -9.92 21.18
CA GLU A 19 -6.52 -9.44 22.25
C GLU A 19 -5.87 -8.30 23.04
N GLY A 20 -6.67 -7.33 23.46
CA GLY A 20 -6.20 -6.13 24.17
C GLY A 20 -5.55 -5.07 23.28
N PHE A 21 -5.50 -5.25 21.95
CA PHE A 21 -4.97 -4.26 21.02
C PHE A 21 -6.05 -3.72 20.08
N THR A 22 -6.24 -2.40 20.10
CA THR A 22 -7.16 -1.70 19.19
C THR A 22 -6.37 -0.91 18.16
N GLN A 23 -6.54 -1.20 16.87
CA GLN A 23 -5.93 -0.40 15.81
C GLN A 23 -6.44 1.04 15.86
N GLN A 24 -5.51 1.99 15.93
CA GLN A 24 -5.79 3.43 15.92
C GLN A 24 -5.64 4.01 14.52
N THR A 25 -4.55 3.66 13.85
CA THR A 25 -4.23 4.23 12.54
C THR A 25 -3.51 3.19 11.69
N LEU A 26 -3.86 3.17 10.41
CA LEU A 26 -3.11 2.52 9.35
C LEU A 26 -2.69 3.59 8.36
N SER A 27 -1.44 3.61 7.94
CA SER A 27 -0.98 4.46 6.85
C SER A 27 -0.06 3.73 5.90
N TRP A 28 -0.18 4.05 4.63
CA TRP A 28 0.81 3.73 3.61
C TRP A 28 1.51 5.00 3.19
N SER A 29 2.85 4.98 3.19
CA SER A 29 3.69 6.03 2.63
C SER A 29 4.57 5.46 1.52
N VAL A 30 5.05 6.34 0.65
CA VAL A 30 6.07 6.02 -0.35
C VAL A 30 7.24 6.97 -0.19
N GLU A 31 8.44 6.39 -0.20
CA GLU A 31 9.69 7.10 -0.29
C GLU A 31 10.20 7.05 -1.73
N LYS A 32 10.48 8.24 -2.28
CA LYS A 32 11.03 8.44 -3.62
C LYS A 32 11.85 9.74 -3.66
N ASP A 33 13.02 9.69 -4.29
CA ASP A 33 13.88 10.86 -4.50
C ASP A 33 14.13 11.67 -3.21
N TYR A 34 14.42 10.97 -2.10
CA TYR A 34 14.63 11.53 -0.74
C TYR A 34 13.41 12.20 -0.09
N SER A 35 12.23 12.07 -0.71
CA SER A 35 10.97 12.57 -0.16
C SER A 35 10.07 11.39 0.28
N THR A 36 9.45 11.53 1.44
CA THR A 36 8.40 10.59 1.90
C THR A 36 7.05 11.28 1.82
N SER A 37 6.08 10.62 1.18
CA SER A 37 4.71 11.10 1.07
C SER A 37 3.72 10.04 1.55
N THR A 38 2.75 10.43 2.37
CA THR A 38 1.65 9.55 2.76
C THR A 38 0.67 9.42 1.59
N ILE A 39 0.37 8.19 1.20
CA ILE A 39 -0.56 7.85 0.12
C ILE A 39 -1.96 7.67 0.69
N PHE A 40 -2.07 6.80 1.68
CA PHE A 40 -3.33 6.36 2.27
C PHE A 40 -3.23 6.44 3.79
N ARG A 41 -4.30 6.88 4.44
CA ARG A 41 -4.46 6.85 5.89
C ARG A 41 -5.87 6.38 6.24
N ARG A 42 -5.99 5.45 7.18
CA ARG A 42 -7.24 5.05 7.82
C ARG A 42 -7.16 5.31 9.31
N ASP A 43 -8.15 6.03 9.83
CA ASP A 43 -8.36 6.26 11.26
C ASP A 43 -9.87 6.27 11.59
N ASN A 44 -10.24 6.80 12.76
CA ASN A 44 -11.63 6.87 13.22
C ASN A 44 -12.55 7.75 12.35
N THR A 45 -11.99 8.56 11.46
CA THR A 45 -12.77 9.39 10.51
C THR A 45 -12.98 8.71 9.15
N GLY A 46 -12.31 7.57 8.92
CA GLY A 46 -12.42 6.79 7.68
C GLY A 46 -11.13 6.75 6.88
N ASP A 47 -11.28 6.57 5.57
CA ASP A 47 -10.17 6.39 4.62
C ASP A 47 -9.87 7.70 3.89
N HIS A 48 -8.58 8.05 3.84
CA HIS A 48 -8.08 9.26 3.22
C HIS A 48 -6.98 8.94 2.23
N ILE A 49 -7.13 9.38 0.98
CA ILE A 49 -6.09 9.33 -0.04
C ILE A 49 -5.45 10.71 -0.14
N LEU A 50 -4.23 10.85 0.38
CA LEU A 50 -3.58 12.14 0.60
C LEU A 50 -2.73 12.60 -0.58
N LEU A 51 -2.22 11.66 -1.38
CA LEU A 51 -1.40 11.97 -2.55
C LEU A 51 -2.21 11.85 -3.85
N SER A 52 -2.40 12.97 -4.55
CA SER A 52 -3.33 13.08 -5.69
C SER A 52 -3.12 12.03 -6.79
N ARG A 53 -1.87 11.65 -7.09
CA ARG A 53 -1.56 10.64 -8.12
C ARG A 53 -2.10 9.23 -7.83
N PHE A 54 -2.45 8.96 -6.57
CA PHE A 54 -3.00 7.67 -6.14
C PHE A 54 -4.51 7.70 -5.93
N ARG A 55 -5.17 8.86 -6.12
CA ARG A 55 -6.64 8.94 -6.04
C ARG A 55 -7.25 7.99 -7.06
N ASP A 56 -8.32 7.32 -6.63
CA ASP A 56 -9.08 6.35 -7.42
C ASP A 56 -8.28 5.14 -7.93
N ARG A 57 -7.05 4.97 -7.46
CA ARG A 57 -6.14 3.89 -7.85
C ARG A 57 -5.71 3.00 -6.70
N VAL A 58 -6.03 3.37 -5.46
CA VAL A 58 -5.61 2.62 -4.28
C VAL A 58 -6.76 2.26 -3.37
N SER A 59 -6.68 1.08 -2.78
CA SER A 59 -7.62 0.64 -1.76
C SER A 59 -6.95 -0.28 -0.74
N VAL A 60 -7.53 -0.32 0.46
CA VAL A 60 -7.17 -1.23 1.53
C VAL A 60 -8.45 -1.92 2.01
N PRO A 61 -8.46 -3.25 2.24
CA PRO A 61 -9.63 -3.97 2.74
C PRO A 61 -10.23 -3.34 4.00
N LYS A 62 -11.55 -3.06 4.03
CA LYS A 62 -12.21 -2.40 5.18
C LYS A 62 -12.67 -3.37 6.28
N ASN A 63 -12.98 -4.62 5.92
CA ASN A 63 -13.60 -5.61 6.81
C ASN A 63 -12.74 -6.88 6.92
N SER A 64 -11.42 -6.74 6.86
CA SER A 64 -10.48 -7.84 6.97
C SER A 64 -9.50 -7.56 8.11
N PRO A 65 -9.86 -7.88 9.38
CA PRO A 65 -8.99 -7.66 10.52
C PRO A 65 -7.64 -8.36 10.30
N GLY A 66 -6.55 -7.62 10.47
CA GLY A 66 -5.22 -8.18 10.22
C GLY A 66 -4.71 -7.99 8.79
N ASP A 67 -5.55 -7.56 7.85
CA ASP A 67 -5.13 -7.27 6.47
C ASP A 67 -5.13 -5.77 6.19
N ALA A 68 -3.92 -5.23 6.11
CA ALA A 68 -3.62 -3.85 5.78
C ALA A 68 -2.96 -3.72 4.39
N SER A 69 -3.09 -4.74 3.54
CA SER A 69 -2.47 -4.76 2.22
C SER A 69 -3.01 -3.64 1.33
N LEU A 70 -2.12 -3.00 0.57
CA LEU A 70 -2.48 -1.92 -0.37
C LEU A 70 -2.63 -2.50 -1.77
N LEU A 71 -3.83 -2.44 -2.33
CA LEU A 71 -4.02 -2.62 -3.77
C LEU A 71 -3.65 -1.31 -4.48
N ILE A 72 -2.81 -1.41 -5.51
CA ILE A 72 -2.52 -0.32 -6.45
C ILE A 72 -2.96 -0.78 -7.84
N GLU A 73 -3.91 -0.06 -8.42
CA GLU A 73 -4.43 -0.26 -9.76
C GLU A 73 -3.78 0.70 -10.76
N ASN A 74 -3.87 0.36 -12.05
CA ASN A 74 -3.34 1.13 -13.17
C ASN A 74 -1.90 1.60 -12.93
N LEU A 75 -0.99 0.66 -12.67
CA LEU A 75 0.40 0.95 -12.34
C LEU A 75 1.10 1.78 -13.42
N GLU A 76 1.81 2.82 -12.98
CA GLU A 76 2.60 3.69 -13.83
C GLU A 76 4.09 3.58 -13.48
N MET A 77 4.97 3.89 -14.45
CA MET A 77 6.42 3.88 -14.21
C MET A 77 6.86 4.77 -13.03
N PRO A 78 6.24 5.93 -12.75
CA PRO A 78 6.59 6.73 -11.57
C PRO A 78 6.22 6.11 -10.22
N ASP A 79 5.46 5.00 -10.20
CA ASP A 79 5.07 4.28 -8.97
C ASP A 79 6.16 3.35 -8.44
N ASN A 80 7.30 3.24 -9.11
CA ASN A 80 8.50 2.66 -8.52
C ASN A 80 8.88 3.41 -7.23
N GLY A 81 9.22 2.68 -6.17
CA GLY A 81 9.61 3.28 -4.89
C GLY A 81 9.60 2.29 -3.72
N HIS A 82 9.92 2.80 -2.54
CA HIS A 82 9.86 2.07 -1.28
C HIS A 82 8.56 2.43 -0.56
N TYR A 83 7.67 1.45 -0.40
CA TYR A 83 6.37 1.65 0.21
C TYR A 83 6.40 1.12 1.62
N THR A 84 6.00 1.93 2.58
CA THR A 84 5.98 1.56 4.00
C THR A 84 4.54 1.51 4.49
N CYS A 85 4.13 0.33 4.92
CA CYS A 85 2.93 0.15 5.73
C CYS A 85 3.30 0.48 7.17
N GLN A 86 2.51 1.31 7.84
CA GLN A 86 2.62 1.59 9.26
C GLN A 86 1.27 1.38 9.93
N VAL A 87 1.25 0.58 10.99
CA VAL A 87 0.07 0.38 11.82
C VAL A 87 0.39 0.78 13.25
N ILE A 88 -0.52 1.54 13.85
CA ILE A 88 -0.47 1.98 15.24
C ILE A 88 -1.62 1.32 15.99
N TRP A 89 -1.31 0.60 17.05
CA TRP A 89 -2.28 0.03 17.97
C TRP A 89 -2.19 0.70 19.33
N ARG A 90 -3.33 0.79 20.01
CA ARG A 90 -3.42 1.10 21.43
C ARG A 90 -3.62 -0.21 22.19
N SER A 91 -2.79 -0.46 23.19
CA SER A 91 -2.98 -1.57 24.12
C SER A 91 -3.88 -1.19 25.29
N GLU A 92 -4.28 -2.17 26.12
CA GLU A 92 -5.15 -1.95 27.29
C GLU A 92 -4.58 -0.96 28.31
N ASN A 93 -3.25 -0.91 28.48
CA ASN A 93 -2.58 0.05 29.35
C ASN A 93 -2.45 1.45 28.71
N ASN A 94 -3.15 1.69 27.61
CA ASN A 94 -3.16 2.92 26.82
C ASN A 94 -1.82 3.27 26.15
N SER A 95 -0.84 2.35 26.12
CA SER A 95 0.39 2.55 25.36
C SER A 95 0.16 2.36 23.86
N LEU A 96 0.90 3.14 23.04
CA LEU A 96 0.88 3.04 21.59
C LEU A 96 2.02 2.15 21.11
N ILE A 97 1.67 1.13 20.33
CA ILE A 97 2.63 0.28 19.62
C ILE A 97 2.57 0.62 18.15
N THR A 98 3.74 0.86 17.56
CA THR A 98 3.88 1.08 16.12
C THR A 98 4.65 -0.08 15.50
N LYS A 99 4.14 -0.64 14.40
CA LYS A 99 4.90 -1.56 13.55
C LYS A 99 4.87 -1.06 12.11
N GLN A 100 5.96 -1.33 11.41
CA GLN A 100 6.12 -0.94 10.02
C GLN A 100 6.69 -2.09 9.20
N LEU A 101 6.28 -2.15 7.94
CA LEU A 101 6.82 -3.06 6.94
C LEU A 101 7.08 -2.29 5.65
N THR A 102 8.32 -2.32 5.18
CA THR A 102 8.71 -1.66 3.93
C THR A 102 8.84 -2.68 2.81
N THR A 103 8.22 -2.38 1.66
CA THR A 103 8.25 -3.20 0.45
C THR A 103 8.65 -2.35 -0.74
N THR A 104 9.64 -2.82 -1.51
CA THR A 104 10.03 -2.19 -2.76
C THR A 104 9.09 -2.58 -3.89
N VAL A 105 8.53 -1.61 -4.60
CA VAL A 105 7.75 -1.82 -5.82
C VAL A 105 8.62 -1.57 -7.04
N LYS A 106 8.63 -2.53 -7.97
CA LYS A 106 9.23 -2.38 -9.30
C LYS A 106 8.18 -2.53 -10.38
N VAL A 107 7.93 -1.48 -11.16
CA VAL A 107 7.00 -1.51 -12.31
C VAL A 107 7.79 -1.82 -13.58
N VAL A 108 7.37 -2.84 -14.32
CA VAL A 108 7.96 -3.24 -15.60
C VAL A 108 6.94 -3.15 -16.73
N LYS A 109 7.40 -2.87 -17.95
CA LYS A 109 6.55 -3.00 -19.14
C LYS A 109 6.25 -4.47 -19.40
N ALA A 110 5.05 -4.78 -19.87
CA ALA A 110 4.77 -6.08 -20.45
C ALA A 110 5.69 -6.28 -21.65
N LEU A 111 6.29 -7.46 -21.77
CA LEU A 111 6.92 -7.86 -23.02
C LEU A 111 5.77 -8.09 -24.00
N LEU A 112 5.54 -7.15 -24.92
CA LEU A 112 4.72 -7.43 -26.07
C LEU A 112 5.45 -8.52 -26.86
N SER A 113 4.82 -9.70 -27.00
CA SER A 113 5.20 -10.62 -28.05
C SER A 113 5.19 -9.83 -29.36
N PRO A 114 6.23 -9.94 -30.23
CA PRO A 114 6.12 -9.37 -31.56
C PRO A 114 4.85 -9.95 -32.17
N CYS A 115 3.95 -9.08 -32.63
CA CYS A 115 2.82 -9.50 -33.43
C CYS A 115 3.44 -10.27 -34.60
N SER A 116 3.23 -11.59 -34.65
CA SER A 116 3.69 -12.41 -35.77
C SER A 116 3.09 -11.81 -37.03
N SER A 117 3.95 -11.21 -37.85
CA SER A 117 3.64 -10.75 -39.19
C SER A 117 2.99 -11.92 -39.94
N TRP A 118 1.75 -11.71 -40.37
CA TRP A 118 1.09 -12.54 -41.35
C TRP A 118 1.86 -12.41 -42.67
N GLU A 119 2.40 -13.53 -43.17
CA GLU A 119 2.76 -13.72 -44.58
C GLU A 119 1.53 -14.19 -45.36
#